data_AF-A0A2R6CRS8-F1
#
_entry.id   AF-A0A2R6CRS8-F1
#
_cell.length_a   1.000
_cell.length_b   1.000
_cell.length_c   1.000
_cell.angle_alpha   90.00
_cell.angle_beta   90.00
_cell.angle_gamma   90.00
#
_symmetry.space_group_name_H-M   'P 1'
#
loop_
_entity.id
_entity.type
_entity.pdbx_description
1 polymer ?
#
loop_
_entity_poly.entity_id
_entity_poly.type
_entity_poly.pdbx_seq_one_letter_code
_entity_poly.pdbx_strand_id
1 'polypeptide(L)'
;MDTNGRGHRVDELAALPPSRLRDHASELGDLLSSEDPYVQSRAMELVVGLSEEHPDAVVDLLDEVTAHLGDGSLGEDAAQVVGTLSSEYPKAVKQRLPLLVAVLDSGGAVTVHVTDALASLGEHDAEVLARRGILETLFDLLEEDDEAVRTTALRALGEVAGTDPEAVGEAASSIADRLDDPAPVVQRRAAFALGELAGTVPEPVFEATGDLCDLLESSDRGGRSGAAYALGEMATAAESIDAETMSAIVEGLRVDTPAVRQHASFLVATVAAENPRAVKPHADEITRGMADTDPRVRRNLASALEALDESFPDAVESARAAVAETLEDPDAVGSVAEFSPAGLRALAGDDRAPDDLRTGGTAGSRRGRQKPLTARNGRPGLSELRRGIRFRRDLLFCLWHVARLARTPGAGCPERYPTVPVELLGLHSGCCDSFRPGAKSSLFRRLKRARSDSTAVHTHNNHYETGVFDSEGPKRSDGTPL
;
A
#
# COMPACT_ATOMS: atom_id res chain seq x y z
N MET A 1 -12.69 -7.80 -54.85
CA MET A 1 -12.26 -6.76 -55.81
C MET A 1 -12.96 -5.42 -55.47
N ASP A 2 -12.99 -5.05 -54.18
CA ASP A 2 -13.48 -3.73 -53.73
C ASP A 2 -12.67 -3.19 -52.52
N THR A 3 -11.38 -3.56 -52.46
CA THR A 3 -10.45 -3.13 -51.40
C THR A 3 -10.18 -1.62 -51.47
N ASN A 4 -10.16 -1.05 -52.69
CA ASN A 4 -9.97 0.39 -52.89
C ASN A 4 -11.12 1.25 -52.31
N GLY A 5 -12.36 0.76 -52.28
CA GLY A 5 -13.49 1.52 -51.75
C GLY A 5 -13.44 1.66 -50.23
N ARG A 6 -13.15 0.55 -49.54
CA ARG A 6 -13.04 0.53 -48.07
C ARG A 6 -11.81 1.29 -47.56
N GLY A 7 -10.68 1.19 -48.27
CA GLY A 7 -9.48 1.99 -47.97
C GLY A 7 -9.75 3.49 -48.05
N HIS A 8 -10.33 3.96 -49.15
CA HIS A 8 -10.70 5.38 -49.27
C HIS A 8 -11.71 5.81 -48.19
N ARG A 9 -12.64 4.93 -47.84
CA ARG A 9 -13.67 5.24 -46.85
C ARG A 9 -13.11 5.38 -45.44
N VAL A 10 -12.20 4.49 -45.02
CA VAL A 10 -11.57 4.62 -43.70
C VAL A 10 -10.69 5.88 -43.62
N ASP A 11 -10.06 6.29 -44.73
CA ASP A 11 -9.32 7.56 -44.80
C ASP A 11 -10.24 8.79 -44.70
N GLU A 12 -11.42 8.75 -45.32
CA GLU A 12 -12.43 9.81 -45.15
C GLU A 12 -12.89 9.93 -43.70
N LEU A 13 -13.16 8.80 -43.05
CA LEU A 13 -13.55 8.76 -41.64
C LEU A 13 -12.43 9.29 -40.74
N ALA A 14 -11.17 8.97 -41.06
CA ALA A 14 -10.01 9.46 -40.32
C ALA A 14 -9.82 10.99 -40.40
N ALA A 15 -10.42 11.66 -41.38
CA ALA A 15 -10.41 13.11 -41.47
C ALA A 15 -11.47 13.79 -40.58
N LEU A 16 -12.37 13.03 -39.95
CA LEU A 16 -13.41 13.54 -39.07
C LEU A 16 -12.90 13.73 -37.63
N PRO A 17 -13.37 14.77 -36.91
CA PRO A 17 -13.11 14.86 -35.47
C PRO A 17 -13.89 13.77 -34.71
N PRO A 18 -13.43 13.32 -33.52
CA PRO A 18 -14.06 12.24 -32.75
C PRO A 18 -15.56 12.44 -32.50
N SER A 19 -15.96 13.67 -32.21
CA SER A 19 -17.38 14.06 -32.03
C SER A 19 -18.31 13.77 -33.21
N ARG A 20 -17.78 13.69 -34.43
CA ARG A 20 -18.53 13.26 -35.62
C ARG A 20 -18.26 11.80 -35.98
N LEU A 21 -17.05 11.33 -35.72
CA LEU A 21 -16.68 9.93 -35.95
C LEU A 21 -17.56 8.97 -35.16
N ARG A 22 -17.98 9.34 -33.94
CA ARG A 22 -18.90 8.54 -33.12
C ARG A 22 -20.21 8.17 -33.82
N ASP A 23 -20.70 9.04 -34.71
CA ASP A 23 -21.94 8.80 -35.47
C ASP A 23 -21.75 7.70 -36.55
N HIS A 24 -20.49 7.29 -36.79
CA HIS A 24 -20.07 6.25 -37.73
C HIS A 24 -19.54 5.00 -37.03
N ALA A 25 -19.78 4.80 -35.72
CA ALA A 25 -19.26 3.66 -34.97
C ALA A 25 -19.59 2.30 -35.61
N SER A 26 -20.85 2.07 -35.98
CA SER A 26 -21.25 0.82 -36.67
C SER A 26 -20.51 0.59 -37.99
N GLU A 27 -20.17 1.66 -38.72
CA GLU A 27 -19.38 1.56 -39.96
C GLU A 27 -17.92 1.18 -39.66
N LEU A 28 -17.35 1.67 -38.55
CA LEU A 28 -16.02 1.24 -38.09
C LEU A 28 -16.00 -0.25 -37.72
N GLY A 29 -17.07 -0.78 -37.11
CA GLY A 29 -17.20 -2.21 -36.84
C GLY A 29 -17.14 -3.08 -38.11
N ASP A 30 -17.85 -2.67 -39.16
CA ASP A 30 -17.80 -3.33 -40.47
C ASP A 30 -16.38 -3.28 -41.08
N LEU A 31 -15.66 -2.17 -40.90
CA LEU A 31 -14.30 -1.99 -41.40
C LEU A 31 -13.26 -2.80 -40.61
N LEU A 32 -13.44 -2.98 -39.29
CA LEU A 32 -12.63 -3.88 -38.47
C LEU A 32 -12.73 -5.35 -38.93
N SER A 33 -13.86 -5.72 -39.53
CA SER A 33 -14.09 -7.05 -40.11
C SER A 33 -13.63 -7.18 -41.57
N SER A 34 -12.91 -6.18 -42.10
CA SER A 34 -12.40 -6.20 -43.47
C SER A 34 -11.29 -7.24 -43.67
N GLU A 35 -11.21 -7.85 -44.85
CA GLU A 35 -10.08 -8.75 -45.21
C GLU A 35 -8.78 -7.99 -45.53
N ASP A 36 -8.84 -6.65 -45.60
CA ASP A 36 -7.70 -5.79 -45.92
C ASP A 36 -7.01 -5.30 -44.63
N PRO A 37 -5.76 -5.72 -44.34
CA PRO A 37 -5.06 -5.36 -43.10
C PRO A 37 -4.87 -3.85 -42.93
N TYR A 38 -4.73 -3.09 -44.03
CA TYR A 38 -4.64 -1.64 -43.96
C TYR A 38 -5.95 -1.05 -43.41
N VAL A 39 -7.08 -1.54 -43.90
CA VAL A 39 -8.40 -1.07 -43.48
C VAL A 39 -8.65 -1.44 -42.01
N GLN A 40 -8.30 -2.65 -41.59
CA GLN A 40 -8.48 -3.09 -40.20
C GLN A 40 -7.62 -2.26 -39.24
N SER A 41 -6.33 -2.10 -39.53
CA SER A 41 -5.41 -1.30 -38.70
C SER A 41 -5.87 0.14 -38.63
N ARG A 42 -6.20 0.75 -39.77
CA ARG A 42 -6.67 2.14 -39.79
C ARG A 42 -8.01 2.30 -39.05
N ALA A 43 -8.92 1.34 -39.14
CA ALA A 43 -10.17 1.37 -38.38
C ALA A 43 -9.93 1.19 -36.88
N MET A 44 -9.00 0.31 -36.48
CA MET A 44 -8.63 0.11 -35.07
C MET A 44 -8.04 1.38 -34.46
N GLU A 45 -7.11 2.06 -35.15
CA GLU A 45 -6.56 3.35 -34.70
C GLU A 45 -7.67 4.39 -34.42
N LEU A 46 -8.69 4.44 -35.28
CA LEU A 46 -9.84 5.32 -35.10
C LEU A 46 -10.71 4.91 -33.90
N VAL A 47 -10.85 3.60 -33.66
CA VAL A 47 -11.59 3.06 -32.52
C VAL A 47 -10.84 3.32 -31.21
N VAL A 48 -9.51 3.23 -31.18
CA VAL A 48 -8.67 3.61 -30.04
C VAL A 48 -8.95 5.07 -29.65
N GLY A 49 -8.79 6.01 -30.59
CA GLY A 49 -9.07 7.42 -30.33
C GLY A 49 -10.52 7.70 -29.94
N LEU A 50 -11.48 6.96 -30.52
CA LEU A 50 -12.89 7.08 -30.16
C LEU A 50 -13.16 6.56 -28.74
N SER A 51 -12.46 5.52 -28.28
CA SER A 51 -12.63 4.97 -26.94
C SER A 51 -12.22 5.94 -25.84
N GLU A 52 -11.26 6.83 -26.10
CA GLU A 52 -10.79 7.84 -25.14
C GLU A 52 -11.75 9.03 -25.01
N GLU A 53 -12.38 9.47 -26.12
CA GLU A 53 -13.25 10.66 -26.13
C GLU A 53 -14.75 10.33 -26.04
N HIS A 54 -15.17 9.20 -26.60
CA HIS A 54 -16.56 8.76 -26.72
C HIS A 54 -16.70 7.24 -26.51
N PRO A 55 -16.34 6.73 -25.31
CA PRO A 55 -16.37 5.30 -25.02
C PRO A 55 -17.77 4.68 -25.17
N ASP A 56 -18.84 5.48 -24.99
CA ASP A 56 -20.23 5.05 -25.23
C ASP A 56 -20.46 4.53 -26.65
N ALA A 57 -19.80 5.12 -27.65
CA ALA A 57 -19.93 4.71 -29.05
C ALA A 57 -19.17 3.42 -29.37
N VAL A 58 -18.14 3.08 -28.59
CA VAL A 58 -17.29 1.89 -28.79
C VAL A 58 -17.85 0.66 -28.08
N VAL A 59 -18.70 0.83 -27.06
CA VAL A 59 -19.33 -0.29 -26.35
C VAL A 59 -20.06 -1.25 -27.30
N ASP A 60 -20.73 -0.70 -28.32
CA ASP A 60 -21.44 -1.48 -29.32
C ASP A 60 -20.51 -2.22 -30.30
N LEU A 61 -19.22 -1.87 -30.32
CA LEU A 61 -18.18 -2.49 -31.16
C LEU A 61 -17.34 -3.52 -30.40
N LEU A 62 -17.69 -3.83 -29.16
CA LEU A 62 -16.87 -4.69 -28.30
C LEU A 62 -16.67 -6.09 -28.88
N ASP A 63 -17.62 -6.63 -29.65
CA ASP A 63 -17.46 -7.95 -30.26
C ASP A 63 -16.42 -7.93 -31.38
N GLU A 64 -16.44 -6.89 -32.22
CA GLU A 64 -15.47 -6.67 -33.29
C GLU A 64 -14.09 -6.36 -32.72
N VAL A 65 -13.99 -5.54 -31.66
CA VAL A 65 -12.73 -5.23 -30.99
C VAL A 65 -12.14 -6.49 -30.33
N THR A 66 -12.94 -7.22 -29.55
CA THR A 66 -12.43 -8.40 -28.82
C THR A 66 -12.04 -9.56 -29.72
N ALA A 67 -12.57 -9.63 -30.94
CA ALA A 67 -12.14 -10.59 -31.96
C ALA A 67 -10.66 -10.42 -32.35
N HIS A 68 -10.08 -9.23 -32.15
CA HIS A 68 -8.69 -8.91 -32.49
C HIS A 68 -7.71 -9.04 -31.32
N LEU A 69 -8.15 -9.42 -30.11
CA LEU A 69 -7.26 -9.53 -28.95
C LEU A 69 -6.08 -10.49 -29.14
N GLY A 70 -6.29 -11.58 -29.90
CA GLY A 70 -5.25 -12.56 -30.23
C GLY A 70 -4.48 -12.24 -31.51
N ASP A 71 -4.75 -11.11 -32.16
CA ASP A 71 -4.07 -10.70 -33.39
C ASP A 71 -2.71 -10.07 -33.06
N GLY A 72 -1.63 -10.56 -33.65
CA GLY A 72 -0.28 -10.04 -33.38
C GLY A 72 -0.02 -8.61 -33.86
N SER A 73 -0.87 -8.06 -34.71
CA SER A 73 -0.77 -6.69 -35.26
C SER A 73 -1.76 -5.71 -34.64
N LEU A 74 -2.93 -6.19 -34.20
CA LEU A 74 -4.01 -5.35 -33.66
C LEU A 74 -4.32 -5.62 -32.19
N GLY A 75 -3.74 -6.66 -31.60
CA GLY A 75 -4.08 -7.12 -30.25
C GLY A 75 -3.77 -6.11 -29.17
N GLU A 76 -2.68 -5.35 -29.30
CA GLU A 76 -2.33 -4.28 -28.35
C GLU A 76 -3.39 -3.18 -28.35
N ASP A 77 -3.73 -2.63 -29.52
CA ASP A 77 -4.77 -1.60 -29.67
C ASP A 77 -6.14 -2.10 -29.21
N ALA A 78 -6.49 -3.35 -29.55
CA ALA A 78 -7.72 -3.98 -29.11
C ALA A 78 -7.77 -4.11 -27.58
N ALA A 79 -6.67 -4.55 -26.97
CA ALA A 79 -6.55 -4.67 -25.52
C ALA A 79 -6.60 -3.30 -24.84
N GLN A 80 -5.97 -2.27 -25.40
CA GLN A 80 -6.06 -0.90 -24.91
C GLN A 80 -7.51 -0.40 -24.89
N VAL A 81 -8.26 -0.59 -25.98
CA VAL A 81 -9.69 -0.23 -26.05
C VAL A 81 -10.48 -0.96 -24.96
N VAL A 82 -10.26 -2.26 -24.79
CA VAL A 82 -10.91 -3.06 -23.75
C VAL A 82 -10.56 -2.54 -22.35
N GLY A 83 -9.29 -2.18 -22.11
CA GLY A 83 -8.82 -1.57 -20.87
C GLY A 83 -9.56 -0.26 -20.57
N THR A 84 -9.61 0.66 -21.53
CA THR A 84 -10.36 1.94 -21.40
C THR A 84 -11.82 1.68 -21.04
N LEU A 85 -12.50 0.81 -21.79
CA LEU A 85 -13.92 0.50 -21.58
C LEU A 85 -14.20 -0.26 -20.28
N SER A 86 -13.23 -0.98 -19.73
CA SER A 86 -13.42 -1.76 -18.49
C SER A 86 -13.74 -0.87 -17.28
N SER A 87 -13.20 0.34 -17.25
CA SER A 87 -13.41 1.31 -16.16
C SER A 87 -14.80 1.98 -16.23
N GLU A 88 -15.27 2.30 -17.43
CA GLU A 88 -16.55 3.01 -17.63
C GLU A 88 -17.75 2.08 -17.85
N TYR A 89 -17.52 0.94 -18.51
CA TYR A 89 -18.54 -0.03 -18.91
C TYR A 89 -18.18 -1.47 -18.46
N PRO A 90 -17.87 -1.69 -17.18
CA PRO A 90 -17.41 -2.99 -16.67
C PRO A 90 -18.38 -4.13 -16.97
N LYS A 91 -19.69 -3.87 -16.94
CA LYS A 91 -20.72 -4.88 -17.25
C LYS A 91 -20.69 -5.34 -18.71
N ALA A 92 -20.33 -4.47 -19.64
CA ALA A 92 -20.24 -4.81 -21.06
C ALA A 92 -18.96 -5.62 -21.33
N VAL A 93 -17.84 -5.21 -20.74
CA VAL A 93 -16.57 -5.95 -20.85
C VAL A 93 -16.63 -7.31 -20.17
N LYS A 94 -17.28 -7.42 -18.99
CA LYS A 94 -17.48 -8.69 -18.27
C LYS A 94 -18.15 -9.78 -19.13
N GLN A 95 -19.01 -9.41 -20.07
CA GLN A 95 -19.67 -10.37 -20.97
C GLN A 95 -18.68 -11.07 -21.92
N ARG A 96 -17.52 -10.45 -22.18
CA ARG A 96 -16.42 -10.99 -23.01
C ARG A 96 -15.27 -11.55 -22.19
N LEU A 97 -15.45 -11.75 -20.88
CA LEU A 97 -14.41 -12.31 -20.01
C LEU A 97 -13.72 -13.57 -20.57
N PRO A 98 -14.42 -14.54 -21.19
CA PRO A 98 -13.74 -15.70 -21.79
C PRO A 98 -12.69 -15.34 -22.85
N LEU A 99 -12.90 -14.25 -23.61
CA LEU A 99 -11.95 -13.78 -24.62
C LEU A 99 -10.74 -13.10 -23.98
N LEU A 100 -10.96 -12.30 -22.92
CA LEU A 100 -9.87 -11.69 -22.15
C LEU A 100 -9.00 -12.78 -21.51
N VAL A 101 -9.62 -13.78 -20.88
CA VAL A 101 -8.91 -14.89 -20.24
C VAL A 101 -8.08 -15.69 -21.25
N ALA A 102 -8.56 -15.84 -22.49
CA ALA A 102 -7.87 -16.57 -23.53
C ALA A 102 -6.58 -15.90 -24.03
N VAL A 103 -6.32 -14.64 -23.67
CA VAL A 103 -5.14 -13.89 -24.09
C VAL A 103 -4.29 -13.40 -22.92
N LEU A 104 -4.56 -13.84 -21.69
CA LEU A 104 -3.80 -13.44 -20.48
C LEU A 104 -2.33 -13.84 -20.51
N ASP A 105 -1.97 -14.86 -21.29
CA ASP A 105 -0.62 -15.40 -21.42
C ASP A 105 0.05 -14.98 -22.75
N SER A 106 -0.51 -13.98 -23.44
CA SER A 106 0.02 -13.53 -24.75
C SER A 106 1.38 -12.82 -24.66
N GLY A 107 1.79 -12.42 -23.45
CA GLY A 107 2.96 -11.60 -23.20
C GLY A 107 2.78 -10.11 -23.57
N GLY A 108 3.74 -9.28 -23.17
CA GLY A 108 3.86 -7.87 -23.56
C GLY A 108 2.62 -7.00 -23.28
N ALA A 109 2.39 -6.00 -24.14
CA ALA A 109 1.36 -4.98 -23.94
C ALA A 109 -0.07 -5.53 -23.92
N VAL A 110 -0.37 -6.59 -24.69
CA VAL A 110 -1.67 -7.26 -24.64
C VAL A 110 -1.95 -7.76 -23.22
N THR A 111 -0.98 -8.43 -22.61
CA THR A 111 -1.12 -8.93 -21.24
C THR A 111 -1.37 -7.79 -20.27
N VAL A 112 -0.57 -6.71 -20.34
CA VAL A 112 -0.70 -5.52 -19.47
C VAL A 112 -2.10 -4.91 -19.56
N HIS A 113 -2.62 -4.69 -20.76
CA HIS A 113 -3.93 -4.06 -20.93
C HIS A 113 -5.08 -4.99 -20.52
N VAL A 114 -4.96 -6.29 -20.77
CA VAL A 114 -5.99 -7.26 -20.39
C VAL A 114 -6.01 -7.48 -18.87
N THR A 115 -4.87 -7.59 -18.21
CA THR A 115 -4.81 -7.68 -16.74
C THR A 115 -5.28 -6.38 -16.08
N ASP A 116 -4.99 -5.22 -16.67
CA ASP A 116 -5.55 -3.95 -16.22
C ASP A 116 -7.08 -3.93 -16.40
N ALA A 117 -7.60 -4.42 -17.53
CA ALA A 117 -9.04 -4.57 -17.72
C ALA A 117 -9.65 -5.50 -16.66
N LEU A 118 -9.02 -6.63 -16.36
CA LEU A 118 -9.45 -7.55 -15.32
C LEU A 118 -9.48 -6.90 -13.94
N ALA A 119 -8.43 -6.19 -13.56
CA ALA A 119 -8.38 -5.51 -12.28
C ALA A 119 -9.48 -4.43 -12.16
N SER A 120 -9.77 -3.69 -13.23
CA SER A 120 -10.91 -2.75 -13.28
C SER A 120 -12.28 -3.44 -13.18
N LEU A 121 -12.41 -4.66 -13.71
CA LEU A 121 -13.58 -5.50 -13.46
C LEU A 121 -13.64 -5.95 -11.99
N GLY A 122 -12.49 -6.27 -11.39
CA GLY A 122 -12.35 -6.66 -9.99
C GLY A 122 -12.83 -5.59 -9.01
N GLU A 123 -12.51 -4.32 -9.27
CA GLU A 123 -13.01 -3.16 -8.49
C GLU A 123 -14.54 -3.13 -8.37
N HIS A 124 -15.24 -3.69 -9.36
CA HIS A 124 -16.71 -3.75 -9.41
C HIS A 124 -17.28 -5.12 -9.00
N ASP A 125 -16.53 -6.20 -9.23
CA ASP A 125 -16.98 -7.58 -9.14
C ASP A 125 -15.79 -8.55 -8.99
N ALA A 126 -15.11 -8.47 -7.85
CA ALA A 126 -13.91 -9.26 -7.54
C ALA A 126 -14.14 -10.78 -7.59
N GLU A 127 -15.37 -11.25 -7.31
CA GLU A 127 -15.76 -12.66 -7.43
C GLU A 127 -15.49 -13.24 -8.83
N VAL A 128 -15.49 -12.40 -9.87
CA VAL A 128 -15.20 -12.85 -11.23
C VAL A 128 -13.75 -13.28 -11.41
N LEU A 129 -12.82 -12.67 -10.66
CA LEU A 129 -11.39 -12.94 -10.71
C LEU A 129 -10.97 -14.05 -9.74
N ALA A 130 -11.72 -14.25 -8.65
CA ALA A 130 -11.49 -15.35 -7.68
C ALA A 130 -11.69 -16.76 -8.26
N ARG A 131 -12.08 -16.87 -9.55
CA ARG A 131 -12.20 -18.15 -10.24
C ARG A 131 -10.83 -18.77 -10.40
N ARG A 132 -10.67 -19.98 -9.87
CA ARG A 132 -9.42 -20.75 -9.85
C ARG A 132 -8.54 -20.60 -11.10
N GLY A 133 -9.06 -20.82 -12.30
CA GLY A 133 -8.24 -20.74 -13.52
C GLY A 133 -7.73 -19.34 -13.88
N ILE A 134 -8.47 -18.28 -13.53
CA ILE A 134 -8.01 -16.89 -13.70
C ILE A 134 -6.98 -16.57 -12.63
N LEU A 135 -7.27 -16.99 -11.40
CA LEU A 135 -6.45 -16.70 -10.24
C LEU A 135 -5.06 -17.37 -10.35
N GLU A 136 -5.01 -18.64 -10.76
CA GLU A 136 -3.76 -19.36 -11.06
C GLU A 136 -2.93 -18.59 -12.10
N THR A 137 -3.54 -18.11 -13.19
CA THR A 137 -2.83 -17.28 -14.18
C THR A 137 -2.33 -15.95 -13.58
N LEU A 138 -3.14 -15.25 -12.76
CA LEU A 138 -2.70 -14.02 -12.11
C LEU A 138 -1.50 -14.24 -11.17
N PHE A 139 -1.41 -15.41 -10.53
CA PHE A 139 -0.25 -15.79 -9.73
C PHE A 139 0.99 -16.02 -10.60
N ASP A 140 0.85 -16.74 -11.71
CA ASP A 140 1.96 -16.97 -12.65
C ASP A 140 2.52 -15.65 -13.21
N LEU A 141 1.65 -14.66 -13.48
CA LEU A 141 2.03 -13.33 -13.96
C LEU A 141 2.85 -12.51 -12.95
N LEU A 142 2.94 -12.92 -11.68
CA LEU A 142 3.85 -12.29 -10.71
C LEU A 142 5.32 -12.60 -11.00
N GLU A 143 5.61 -13.66 -11.75
CA GLU A 143 6.97 -14.11 -12.10
C GLU A 143 7.43 -13.63 -13.48
N GLU A 144 6.60 -12.88 -14.20
CA GLU A 144 6.94 -12.34 -15.52
C GLU A 144 8.05 -11.27 -15.44
N ASP A 145 8.90 -11.23 -16.46
CA ASP A 145 10.02 -10.28 -16.54
C ASP A 145 9.52 -8.82 -16.66
N ASP A 146 8.36 -8.61 -17.28
CA ASP A 146 7.78 -7.28 -17.50
C ASP A 146 7.15 -6.70 -16.22
N GLU A 147 7.71 -5.58 -15.75
CA GLU A 147 7.24 -4.83 -14.58
C GLU A 147 5.76 -4.43 -14.69
N ALA A 148 5.29 -4.06 -15.88
CA ALA A 148 3.91 -3.63 -16.09
C ALA A 148 2.93 -4.79 -15.92
N VAL A 149 3.34 -6.00 -16.34
CA VAL A 149 2.57 -7.24 -16.14
C VAL A 149 2.47 -7.57 -14.65
N ARG A 150 3.62 -7.60 -13.94
CA ARG A 150 3.61 -7.83 -12.47
C ARG A 150 2.78 -6.79 -11.72
N THR A 151 2.87 -5.52 -12.12
CA THR A 151 2.12 -4.40 -11.50
C THR A 151 0.61 -4.57 -11.63
N THR A 152 0.14 -4.91 -12.83
CA THR A 152 -1.30 -5.07 -13.11
C THR A 152 -1.85 -6.36 -12.52
N ALA A 153 -1.06 -7.45 -12.50
CA ALA A 153 -1.39 -8.68 -11.79
C ALA A 153 -1.57 -8.43 -10.28
N LEU A 154 -0.63 -7.73 -9.62
CA LEU A 154 -0.77 -7.36 -8.21
C LEU A 154 -1.98 -6.46 -7.94
N ARG A 155 -2.34 -5.58 -8.88
CA ARG A 155 -3.56 -4.78 -8.76
C ARG A 155 -4.79 -5.68 -8.77
N ALA A 156 -4.90 -6.61 -9.73
CA ALA A 156 -6.00 -7.57 -9.81
C ALA A 156 -6.10 -8.42 -8.53
N LEU A 157 -4.97 -8.95 -8.06
CA LEU A 157 -4.91 -9.74 -6.83
C LEU A 157 -5.29 -8.93 -5.60
N GLY A 158 -4.94 -7.64 -5.53
CA GLY A 158 -5.37 -6.74 -4.47
C GLY A 158 -6.89 -6.57 -4.42
N GLU A 159 -7.55 -6.44 -5.59
CA GLU A 159 -9.02 -6.36 -5.65
C GLU A 159 -9.69 -7.67 -5.19
N VAL A 160 -9.11 -8.83 -5.54
CA VAL A 160 -9.57 -10.13 -5.03
C VAL A 160 -9.37 -10.21 -3.53
N ALA A 161 -8.18 -9.87 -3.03
CA ALA A 161 -7.85 -9.92 -1.61
C ALA A 161 -8.78 -9.04 -0.76
N GLY A 162 -9.21 -7.87 -1.26
CA GLY A 162 -10.14 -7.00 -0.55
C GLY A 162 -11.57 -7.57 -0.39
N THR A 163 -11.94 -8.58 -1.19
CA THR A 163 -13.27 -9.20 -1.17
C THR A 163 -13.26 -10.65 -0.70
N ASP A 164 -12.27 -11.43 -1.13
CA ASP A 164 -12.03 -12.83 -0.81
C ASP A 164 -10.54 -13.05 -0.48
N PRO A 165 -10.08 -12.64 0.72
CA PRO A 165 -8.68 -12.80 1.15
C PRO A 165 -8.21 -14.26 1.12
N GLU A 166 -9.08 -15.21 1.44
CA GLU A 166 -8.74 -16.63 1.51
C GLU A 166 -8.35 -17.18 0.13
N ALA A 167 -9.00 -16.73 -0.94
CA ALA A 167 -8.65 -17.14 -2.31
C ALA A 167 -7.22 -16.75 -2.70
N VAL A 168 -6.73 -15.59 -2.23
CA VAL A 168 -5.39 -15.08 -2.55
C VAL A 168 -4.33 -15.59 -1.56
N GLY A 169 -4.74 -16.13 -0.41
CA GLY A 169 -3.84 -16.61 0.64
C GLY A 169 -2.77 -17.60 0.17
N GLU A 170 -3.08 -18.47 -0.79
CA GLU A 170 -2.12 -19.44 -1.35
C GLU A 170 -0.90 -18.78 -2.05
N ALA A 171 -1.10 -17.59 -2.62
CA ALA A 171 -0.04 -16.84 -3.31
C ALA A 171 0.57 -15.73 -2.44
N ALA A 172 0.21 -15.65 -1.16
CA ALA A 172 0.64 -14.55 -0.30
C ALA A 172 2.18 -14.49 -0.16
N SER A 173 2.87 -15.64 -0.18
CA SER A 173 4.33 -15.68 -0.24
C SER A 173 4.88 -15.09 -1.55
N SER A 174 4.31 -15.44 -2.71
CA SER A 174 4.72 -14.85 -4.00
C SER A 174 4.45 -13.34 -4.06
N ILE A 175 3.37 -12.87 -3.42
CA ILE A 175 3.10 -11.43 -3.25
C ILE A 175 4.15 -10.80 -2.33
N ALA A 176 4.51 -11.45 -1.22
CA ALA A 176 5.55 -10.98 -0.31
C ALA A 176 6.92 -10.88 -0.97
N ASP A 177 7.29 -11.84 -1.82
CA ASP A 177 8.53 -11.82 -2.60
C ASP A 177 8.61 -10.59 -3.52
N ARG A 178 7.49 -9.95 -3.86
CA ARG A 178 7.45 -8.71 -4.66
C ARG A 178 7.73 -7.44 -3.84
N LEU A 179 7.91 -7.53 -2.52
CA LEU A 179 8.36 -6.39 -1.69
C LEU A 179 9.82 -5.99 -1.97
N ASP A 180 10.64 -6.91 -2.48
CA ASP A 180 12.03 -6.67 -2.90
C ASP A 180 12.16 -6.52 -4.44
N ASP A 181 11.05 -6.31 -5.16
CA ASP A 181 11.09 -6.13 -6.61
C ASP A 181 11.94 -4.89 -6.99
N PRO A 182 12.76 -4.92 -8.05
CA PRO A 182 13.55 -3.75 -8.46
C PRO A 182 12.69 -2.51 -8.79
N ALA A 183 11.42 -2.70 -9.12
CA ALA A 183 10.49 -1.63 -9.47
C ALA A 183 9.70 -1.12 -8.25
N PRO A 184 9.81 0.17 -7.87
CA PRO A 184 9.07 0.72 -6.73
C PRO A 184 7.54 0.64 -6.86
N VAL A 185 7.02 0.61 -8.08
CA VAL A 185 5.57 0.43 -8.31
C VAL A 185 5.10 -0.97 -7.95
N VAL A 186 5.90 -2.00 -8.25
CA VAL A 186 5.61 -3.40 -7.91
C VAL A 186 5.66 -3.57 -6.39
N GLN A 187 6.73 -3.09 -5.73
CA GLN A 187 6.84 -3.09 -4.26
C GLN A 187 5.61 -2.46 -3.59
N ARG A 188 5.19 -1.28 -4.06
CA ARG A 188 3.99 -0.60 -3.56
C ARG A 188 2.73 -1.46 -3.72
N ARG A 189 2.53 -2.08 -4.89
CA ARG A 189 1.35 -2.89 -5.17
C ARG A 189 1.33 -4.17 -4.34
N ALA A 190 2.49 -4.80 -4.14
CA ALA A 190 2.67 -5.95 -3.27
C ALA A 190 2.30 -5.61 -1.82
N ALA A 191 2.84 -4.51 -1.29
CA ALA A 191 2.50 -4.05 0.05
C ALA A 191 1.01 -3.72 0.20
N PHE A 192 0.38 -3.14 -0.82
CA PHE A 192 -1.06 -2.89 -0.78
C PHE A 192 -1.88 -4.19 -0.76
N ALA A 193 -1.56 -5.15 -1.63
CA ALA A 193 -2.24 -6.45 -1.68
C ALA A 193 -2.07 -7.24 -0.37
N LEU A 194 -0.88 -7.23 0.23
CA LEU A 194 -0.66 -7.80 1.57
C LEU A 194 -1.52 -7.10 2.64
N GLY A 195 -1.71 -5.79 2.54
CA GLY A 195 -2.60 -5.09 3.48
C GLY A 195 -4.06 -5.49 3.37
N GLU A 196 -4.56 -5.79 2.17
CA GLU A 196 -5.90 -6.35 1.98
C GLU A 196 -6.02 -7.76 2.60
N LEU A 197 -4.94 -8.55 2.57
CA LEU A 197 -4.90 -9.86 3.24
C LEU A 197 -4.85 -9.75 4.77
N ALA A 198 -4.14 -8.74 5.30
CA ALA A 198 -3.73 -8.66 6.71
C ALA A 198 -4.89 -8.76 7.73
N GLY A 199 -6.10 -8.35 7.35
CA GLY A 199 -7.28 -8.41 8.22
C GLY A 199 -7.83 -9.83 8.46
N THR A 200 -7.60 -10.74 7.51
CA THR A 200 -8.22 -12.09 7.50
C THR A 200 -7.18 -13.21 7.44
N VAL A 201 -6.09 -12.99 6.71
CA VAL A 201 -4.96 -13.92 6.54
C VAL A 201 -3.68 -13.19 6.98
N PRO A 202 -3.48 -12.98 8.29
CA PRO A 202 -2.37 -12.16 8.81
C PRO A 202 -0.99 -12.84 8.72
N GLU A 203 -0.92 -14.16 8.63
CA GLU A 203 0.32 -14.94 8.72
C GLU A 203 1.37 -14.51 7.67
N PRO A 204 1.04 -14.40 6.37
CA PRO A 204 2.01 -14.02 5.35
C PRO A 204 2.49 -12.57 5.50
N VAL A 205 1.62 -11.68 5.99
CA VAL A 205 1.96 -10.28 6.26
C VAL A 205 2.92 -10.20 7.44
N PHE A 206 2.73 -11.07 8.43
CA PHE A 206 3.64 -11.18 9.57
C PHE A 206 5.03 -11.65 9.12
N GLU A 207 5.11 -12.71 8.32
CA GLU A 207 6.38 -13.20 7.76
C GLU A 207 7.10 -12.10 6.96
N ALA A 208 6.35 -11.29 6.20
CA ALA A 208 6.85 -10.16 5.42
C ALA A 208 7.18 -8.89 6.24
N THR A 209 7.04 -8.91 7.57
CA THR A 209 7.19 -7.70 8.42
C THR A 209 8.56 -7.05 8.25
N GLY A 210 9.63 -7.83 8.06
CA GLY A 210 10.98 -7.31 7.82
C GLY A 210 11.03 -6.43 6.58
N ASP A 211 10.60 -6.97 5.45
CA ASP A 211 10.61 -6.28 4.15
C ASP A 211 9.65 -5.09 4.13
N LEU A 212 8.48 -5.21 4.78
CA LEU A 212 7.56 -4.10 4.97
C LEU A 212 8.20 -2.97 5.80
N CYS A 213 8.97 -3.30 6.84
CA CYS A 213 9.70 -2.31 7.64
C CYS A 213 10.78 -1.62 6.83
N ASP A 214 11.53 -2.35 6.00
CA ASP A 214 12.53 -1.77 5.11
C ASP A 214 11.87 -0.84 4.09
N LEU A 215 10.69 -1.22 3.58
CA LEU A 215 9.91 -0.40 2.67
C LEU A 215 9.37 0.89 3.32
N LEU A 216 9.17 0.94 4.65
CA LEU A 216 8.87 2.19 5.38
C LEU A 216 10.03 3.20 5.35
N GLU A 217 11.26 2.72 5.16
CA GLU A 217 12.46 3.56 5.07
C GLU A 217 12.83 3.89 3.61
N SER A 218 12.12 3.30 2.64
CA SER A 218 12.34 3.53 1.21
C SER A 218 12.15 4.99 0.81
N SER A 219 12.81 5.42 -0.27
CA SER A 219 12.67 6.76 -0.83
C SER A 219 11.32 6.94 -1.56
N ASP A 220 10.72 5.86 -2.06
CA ASP A 220 9.42 5.91 -2.72
C ASP A 220 8.29 6.18 -1.72
N ARG A 221 7.56 7.26 -1.94
CA ARG A 221 6.41 7.61 -1.10
C ARG A 221 5.31 6.55 -1.18
N GLY A 222 5.16 5.95 -2.35
CA GLY A 222 4.20 4.89 -2.61
C GLY A 222 4.45 3.65 -1.76
N GLY A 223 5.67 3.11 -1.83
CA GLY A 223 6.16 1.99 -1.04
C GLY A 223 5.95 2.22 0.46
N ARG A 224 6.42 3.37 0.98
CA ARG A 224 6.19 3.72 2.40
C ARG A 224 4.71 3.71 2.81
N SER A 225 3.83 4.17 1.91
CA SER A 225 2.39 4.21 2.19
C SER A 225 1.76 2.81 2.16
N GLY A 226 2.17 1.96 1.21
CA GLY A 226 1.73 0.56 1.14
C GLY A 226 2.18 -0.25 2.34
N ALA A 227 3.45 -0.11 2.74
CA ALA A 227 3.97 -0.77 3.93
C ALA A 227 3.23 -0.34 5.20
N ALA A 228 3.02 0.97 5.38
CA ALA A 228 2.27 1.47 6.53
C ALA A 228 0.82 0.98 6.54
N TYR A 229 0.21 0.80 5.36
CA TYR A 229 -1.12 0.21 5.23
C TYR A 229 -1.13 -1.23 5.70
N ALA A 230 -0.25 -2.10 5.16
CA ALA A 230 -0.22 -3.51 5.52
C ALA A 230 0.04 -3.76 7.00
N LEU A 231 1.05 -3.09 7.55
CA LEU A 231 1.40 -3.15 8.97
C LEU A 231 0.26 -2.59 9.86
N GLY A 232 -0.50 -1.62 9.35
CA GLY A 232 -1.65 -1.04 10.04
C GLY A 232 -2.86 -1.97 10.06
N GLU A 233 -3.20 -2.58 8.93
CA GLU A 233 -4.34 -3.51 8.83
C GLU A 233 -4.09 -4.78 9.66
N MET A 234 -2.85 -5.28 9.75
CA MET A 234 -2.51 -6.39 10.63
C MET A 234 -2.83 -6.08 12.11
N ALA A 235 -2.67 -4.83 12.55
CA ALA A 235 -3.05 -4.43 13.90
C ALA A 235 -4.57 -4.43 14.13
N THR A 236 -5.39 -4.33 13.07
CA THR A 236 -6.85 -4.43 13.16
C THR A 236 -7.34 -5.87 13.32
N ALA A 237 -6.53 -6.84 12.92
CA ALA A 237 -6.79 -8.28 13.10
C ALA A 237 -6.51 -8.77 14.53
N ALA A 238 -6.24 -7.88 15.49
CA ALA A 238 -5.82 -8.24 16.85
C ALA A 238 -6.74 -9.26 17.58
N GLU A 239 -8.03 -9.28 17.27
CA GLU A 239 -8.98 -10.25 17.82
C GLU A 239 -8.88 -11.65 17.20
N SER A 240 -8.42 -11.76 15.94
CA SER A 240 -8.33 -12.99 15.16
C SER A 240 -6.94 -13.62 15.14
N ILE A 241 -5.91 -12.97 15.69
CA ILE A 241 -4.56 -13.53 15.76
C ILE A 241 -4.54 -14.80 16.63
N ASP A 242 -4.08 -15.90 16.03
CA ASP A 242 -3.98 -17.20 16.67
C ASP A 242 -2.70 -17.38 17.50
N ALA A 243 -2.54 -18.53 18.14
CA ALA A 243 -1.41 -18.79 19.03
C ALA A 243 -0.06 -18.90 18.30
N GLU A 244 -0.07 -19.41 17.06
CA GLU A 244 1.14 -19.55 16.25
C GLU A 244 1.64 -18.19 15.79
N THR A 245 0.75 -17.37 15.24
CA THR A 245 1.02 -15.99 14.85
C THR A 245 1.44 -15.14 16.05
N MET A 246 0.77 -15.28 17.21
CA MET A 246 1.20 -14.60 18.43
C MET A 246 2.63 -14.98 18.86
N SER A 247 2.99 -16.26 18.73
CA SER A 247 4.35 -16.72 19.06
C SER A 247 5.36 -16.10 18.11
N ALA A 248 5.05 -16.05 16.81
CA ALA A 248 5.89 -15.41 15.81
C ALA A 248 6.07 -13.91 16.08
N ILE A 249 4.98 -13.19 16.44
CA ILE A 249 5.03 -11.78 16.87
C ILE A 249 5.97 -11.58 18.06
N VAL A 250 5.91 -12.47 19.06
CA VAL A 250 6.77 -12.38 20.25
C VAL A 250 8.22 -12.69 19.92
N GLU A 251 8.51 -13.64 19.03
CA GLU A 251 9.88 -13.88 18.53
C GLU A 251 10.44 -12.66 17.79
N GLY A 252 9.59 -11.89 17.11
CA GLY A 252 9.94 -10.60 16.51
C GLY A 252 10.54 -9.58 17.49
N LEU A 253 10.31 -9.73 18.80
CA LEU A 253 10.93 -8.89 19.84
C LEU A 253 12.43 -9.16 20.03
N ARG A 254 12.96 -10.26 19.48
CA ARG A 254 14.37 -10.67 19.63
C ARG A 254 15.19 -10.49 18.36
N VAL A 255 14.56 -10.11 17.26
CA VAL A 255 15.23 -9.92 15.97
C VAL A 255 16.18 -8.71 16.03
N ASP A 256 17.36 -8.82 15.42
CA ASP A 256 18.38 -7.75 15.45
C ASP A 256 17.91 -6.45 14.78
N THR A 257 17.01 -6.55 13.79
CA THR A 257 16.44 -5.42 13.05
C THR A 257 15.54 -4.55 13.96
N PRO A 258 15.92 -3.29 14.27
CA PRO A 258 15.16 -2.44 15.20
C PRO A 258 13.71 -2.18 14.77
N ALA A 259 13.46 -2.03 13.47
CA ALA A 259 12.13 -1.78 12.94
C ALA A 259 11.18 -2.96 13.19
N VAL A 260 11.64 -4.19 13.00
CA VAL A 260 10.88 -5.42 13.32
C VAL A 260 10.53 -5.47 14.80
N ARG A 261 11.49 -5.21 15.71
CA ARG A 261 11.20 -5.16 17.16
C ARG A 261 10.20 -4.06 17.52
N GLN A 262 10.31 -2.88 16.92
CA GLN A 262 9.36 -1.78 17.12
C GLN A 262 7.95 -2.18 16.68
N HIS A 263 7.81 -2.82 15.52
CA HIS A 263 6.51 -3.25 15.02
C HIS A 263 5.94 -4.42 15.83
N ALA A 264 6.74 -5.46 16.09
CA ALA A 264 6.36 -6.58 16.95
C ALA A 264 5.86 -6.10 18.32
N SER A 265 6.61 -5.22 18.99
CA SER A 265 6.18 -4.67 20.29
C SER A 265 4.88 -3.87 20.20
N PHE A 266 4.66 -3.16 19.10
CA PHE A 266 3.41 -2.43 18.84
C PHE A 266 2.23 -3.38 18.64
N LEU A 267 2.40 -4.47 17.89
CA LEU A 267 1.39 -5.51 17.74
C LEU A 267 1.09 -6.18 19.07
N VAL A 268 2.11 -6.60 19.83
CA VAL A 268 1.93 -7.18 21.18
C VAL A 268 1.09 -6.25 22.07
N ALA A 269 1.36 -4.95 22.05
CA ALA A 269 0.59 -3.98 22.83
C ALA A 269 -0.85 -3.83 22.34
N THR A 270 -1.07 -3.89 21.02
CA THR A 270 -2.41 -3.82 20.41
C THR A 270 -3.22 -5.07 20.73
N VAL A 271 -2.64 -6.25 20.53
CA VAL A 271 -3.29 -7.52 20.87
C VAL A 271 -3.52 -7.64 22.38
N ALA A 272 -2.61 -7.17 23.23
CA ALA A 272 -2.83 -7.19 24.67
C ALA A 272 -4.04 -6.33 25.08
N ALA A 273 -4.29 -5.21 24.39
CA ALA A 273 -5.41 -4.33 24.67
C ALA A 273 -6.77 -4.93 24.24
N GLU A 274 -6.82 -5.64 23.11
CA GLU A 274 -8.07 -6.20 22.55
C GLU A 274 -8.29 -7.67 22.97
N ASN A 275 -7.23 -8.48 22.94
CA ASN A 275 -7.22 -9.91 23.27
C ASN A 275 -6.06 -10.30 24.22
N PRO A 276 -6.11 -9.88 25.51
CA PRO A 276 -5.05 -10.19 26.48
C PRO A 276 -4.87 -11.70 26.74
N ARG A 277 -5.85 -12.54 26.39
CA ARG A 277 -5.74 -14.01 26.51
C ARG A 277 -4.71 -14.60 25.57
N ALA A 278 -4.63 -14.10 24.33
CA ALA A 278 -3.67 -14.56 23.35
C ALA A 278 -2.23 -14.19 23.75
N VAL A 279 -2.07 -13.06 24.45
CA VAL A 279 -0.76 -12.56 24.92
C VAL A 279 -0.30 -13.24 26.22
N LYS A 280 -1.24 -13.69 27.07
CA LYS A 280 -0.95 -14.27 28.39
C LYS A 280 0.15 -15.33 28.43
N PRO A 281 0.23 -16.30 27.49
CA PRO A 281 1.29 -17.31 27.50
C PRO A 281 2.70 -16.73 27.38
N HIS A 282 2.83 -15.50 26.86
CA HIS A 282 4.09 -14.84 26.56
C HIS A 282 4.51 -13.78 27.59
N ALA A 283 3.91 -13.81 28.79
CA ALA A 283 4.14 -12.82 29.84
C ALA A 283 5.61 -12.71 30.24
N ASP A 284 6.33 -13.84 30.27
CA ASP A 284 7.73 -13.88 30.63
C ASP A 284 8.61 -13.23 29.55
N GLU A 285 8.37 -13.55 28.28
CA GLU A 285 9.09 -12.98 27.13
C GLU A 285 8.90 -11.48 27.04
N ILE A 286 7.67 -11.00 27.19
CA ILE A 286 7.33 -9.57 27.20
C ILE A 286 8.00 -8.87 28.38
N THR A 287 8.02 -9.50 29.56
CA THR A 287 8.68 -8.93 30.75
C THR A 287 10.20 -8.85 30.55
N ARG A 288 10.83 -9.87 29.95
CA ARG A 288 12.26 -9.84 29.59
C ARG A 288 12.55 -8.76 28.55
N GLY A 289 11.68 -8.60 27.55
CA GLY A 289 11.80 -7.58 26.50
C GLY A 289 11.82 -6.13 27.02
N MET A 290 11.39 -5.87 28.25
CA MET A 290 11.54 -4.55 28.88
C MET A 290 13.01 -4.10 29.06
N ALA A 291 13.97 -5.01 28.89
CA ALA A 291 15.41 -4.70 28.85
C ALA A 291 15.91 -4.28 27.45
N ASP A 292 15.05 -4.19 26.43
CA ASP A 292 15.43 -3.71 25.09
C ASP A 292 16.03 -2.30 25.16
N THR A 293 17.06 -2.07 24.35
CA THR A 293 17.74 -0.77 24.20
C THR A 293 16.84 0.32 23.59
N ASP A 294 15.84 -0.04 22.79
CA ASP A 294 14.93 0.89 22.11
C ASP A 294 13.81 1.35 23.06
N PRO A 295 13.70 2.67 23.35
CA PRO A 295 12.66 3.20 24.23
C PRO A 295 11.24 3.01 23.70
N ARG A 296 11.03 2.88 22.38
CA ARG A 296 9.71 2.60 21.78
C ARG A 296 9.27 1.19 22.10
N VAL A 297 10.18 0.22 21.96
CA VAL A 297 9.93 -1.19 22.33
C VAL A 297 9.55 -1.27 23.80
N ARG A 298 10.37 -0.72 24.70
CA ARG A 298 10.06 -0.70 26.15
C ARG A 298 8.70 -0.07 26.45
N ARG A 299 8.34 1.03 25.80
CA ARG A 299 7.06 1.72 26.01
C ARG A 299 5.87 0.87 25.56
N ASN A 300 5.99 0.19 24.43
CA ASN A 300 4.94 -0.67 23.90
C ASN A 300 4.75 -1.90 24.79
N LEU A 301 5.84 -2.58 25.16
CA LEU A 301 5.79 -3.73 26.08
C LEU A 301 5.25 -3.35 27.47
N ALA A 302 5.58 -2.17 27.98
CA ALA A 302 4.96 -1.66 29.20
C ALA A 302 3.43 -1.50 29.07
N SER A 303 2.96 -1.03 27.90
CA SER A 303 1.52 -0.92 27.62
C SER A 303 0.86 -2.30 27.53
N ALA A 304 1.56 -3.28 26.94
CA ALA A 304 1.10 -4.66 26.87
C ALA A 304 0.99 -5.30 28.27
N LEU A 305 2.01 -5.14 29.10
CA LEU A 305 2.01 -5.65 30.48
C LEU A 305 0.92 -5.00 31.33
N GLU A 306 0.62 -3.72 31.13
CA GLU A 306 -0.49 -3.06 31.82
C GLU A 306 -1.84 -3.67 31.42
N ALA A 307 -2.10 -3.85 30.12
CA ALA A 307 -3.32 -4.50 29.66
C ALA A 307 -3.42 -5.97 30.14
N LEU A 308 -2.29 -6.67 30.18
CA LEU A 308 -2.21 -8.03 30.71
C LEU A 308 -2.44 -8.07 32.22
N ASP A 309 -1.90 -7.11 32.99
CA ASP A 309 -2.09 -7.01 34.45
C ASP A 309 -3.55 -6.73 34.82
N GLU A 310 -4.26 -5.94 34.00
CA GLU A 310 -5.70 -5.69 34.19
C GLU A 310 -6.54 -6.98 34.10
N SER A 311 -6.13 -7.95 33.28
CA SER A 311 -6.88 -9.18 33.03
C SER A 311 -6.31 -10.43 33.73
N PHE A 312 -4.99 -10.48 33.91
CA PHE A 312 -4.20 -11.63 34.38
C PHE A 312 -3.05 -11.18 35.31
N PRO A 313 -3.34 -10.53 36.44
CA PRO A 313 -2.30 -9.98 37.33
C PRO A 313 -1.33 -11.06 37.86
N ASP A 314 -1.82 -12.27 38.13
CA ASP A 314 -0.98 -13.38 38.61
C ASP A 314 0.08 -13.81 37.57
N ALA A 315 -0.25 -13.71 36.27
CA ALA A 315 0.70 -14.04 35.20
C ALA A 315 1.81 -12.98 35.11
N VAL A 316 1.46 -11.70 35.22
CA VAL A 316 2.43 -10.59 35.22
C VAL A 316 3.31 -10.64 36.46
N GLU A 317 2.75 -10.93 37.64
CA GLU A 317 3.51 -11.05 38.88
C GLU A 317 4.47 -12.24 38.85
N SER A 318 4.02 -13.40 38.34
CA SER A 318 4.89 -14.58 38.15
C SER A 318 6.05 -14.28 37.20
N ALA A 319 5.77 -13.62 36.07
CA ALA A 319 6.80 -13.23 35.09
C ALA A 319 7.84 -12.27 35.70
N ARG A 320 7.38 -11.28 36.48
CA ARG A 320 8.26 -10.35 37.20
C ARG A 320 9.15 -11.05 38.21
N ALA A 321 8.59 -11.99 38.98
CA ALA A 321 9.36 -12.77 39.95
C ALA A 321 10.44 -13.60 39.27
N ALA A 322 10.12 -14.26 38.15
CA ALA A 322 11.09 -15.05 37.37
C ALA A 322 12.23 -14.19 36.82
N VAL A 323 11.92 -12.99 36.31
CA VAL A 323 12.96 -12.06 35.85
C VAL A 323 13.81 -11.54 37.03
N ALA A 324 13.20 -11.22 38.17
CA ALA A 324 13.93 -10.80 39.37
C ALA A 324 14.88 -11.89 39.89
N GLU A 325 14.46 -13.15 39.92
CA GLU A 325 15.30 -14.28 40.31
C GLU A 325 16.48 -14.45 39.33
N THR A 326 16.24 -14.33 38.03
CA THR A 326 17.30 -14.38 37.00
C THR A 326 18.32 -13.23 37.16
N LEU A 327 17.89 -12.08 37.67
CA LEU A 327 18.75 -10.93 37.96
C LEU A 327 19.61 -11.11 39.22
N GLU A 328 19.15 -11.92 40.17
CA GLU A 328 19.85 -12.19 41.43
C GLU A 328 20.94 -13.27 41.28
N ASP A 329 20.80 -14.20 40.32
CA ASP A 329 21.78 -15.24 40.00
C ASP A 329 22.03 -15.39 38.48
N PRO A 330 22.83 -14.49 37.88
CA PRO A 330 23.11 -14.51 36.44
C PRO A 330 23.95 -15.71 35.96
N ASP A 331 24.58 -16.46 36.88
CA ASP A 331 25.43 -17.61 36.56
C ASP A 331 24.67 -18.96 36.67
N ALA A 332 23.52 -19.01 37.37
CA ALA A 332 22.70 -20.22 37.50
C ALA A 332 21.83 -20.54 36.28
N VAL A 333 21.49 -19.54 35.47
CA VAL A 333 20.70 -19.71 34.24
C VAL A 333 21.66 -19.60 33.07
N GLY A 334 22.23 -20.74 32.64
CA GLY A 334 23.10 -20.80 31.47
C GLY A 334 22.47 -20.08 30.27
N SER A 335 23.14 -19.03 29.79
CA SER A 335 22.80 -18.10 28.70
C SER A 335 22.10 -16.78 29.10
N VAL A 336 22.79 -15.90 29.82
CA VAL A 336 22.52 -14.44 29.81
C VAL A 336 23.34 -13.75 28.71
N ALA A 337 23.50 -14.40 27.55
CA ALA A 337 24.23 -13.82 26.41
C ALA A 337 23.44 -12.68 25.72
N GLU A 338 22.15 -12.52 26.02
CA GLU A 338 21.25 -11.65 25.24
C GLU A 338 20.90 -10.30 25.88
N PHE A 339 21.18 -10.06 27.16
CA PHE A 339 20.86 -8.78 27.80
C PHE A 339 22.09 -8.07 28.33
N SER A 340 22.23 -6.78 28.00
CA SER A 340 23.29 -5.98 28.59
C SER A 340 23.06 -5.87 30.11
N PRO A 341 24.09 -6.05 30.96
CA PRO A 341 24.00 -5.83 32.40
C PRO A 341 23.48 -4.42 32.79
N ALA A 342 23.48 -3.46 31.87
CA ALA A 342 22.93 -2.13 32.07
C ALA A 342 21.39 -2.09 31.97
N GLY A 343 20.80 -2.82 31.01
CA GLY A 343 19.33 -2.93 30.86
C GLY A 343 18.70 -3.67 32.03
N LEU A 344 19.37 -4.74 32.48
CA LEU A 344 19.01 -5.53 33.65
C LEU A 344 19.01 -4.71 34.96
N ARG A 345 20.03 -3.85 35.16
CA ARG A 345 20.10 -2.93 36.30
C ARG A 345 19.03 -1.83 36.26
N ALA A 346 18.67 -1.35 35.08
CA ALA A 346 17.61 -0.36 34.93
C ALA A 346 16.24 -0.93 35.35
N LEU A 347 15.97 -2.19 35.00
CA LEU A 347 14.73 -2.90 35.37
C LEU A 347 14.62 -3.13 36.89
N ALA A 348 15.74 -3.45 37.54
CA ALA A 348 15.83 -3.61 39.00
C ALA A 348 15.80 -2.29 39.78
N GLY A 349 15.76 -1.14 39.11
CA GLY A 349 15.80 0.16 39.78
C GLY A 349 17.17 0.51 40.39
N ASP A 350 18.27 -0.14 39.98
CA ASP A 350 19.65 0.12 40.46
C ASP A 350 20.20 1.46 39.93
N ASP A 351 20.58 2.36 40.84
CA ASP A 351 21.11 3.71 40.55
C ASP A 351 22.38 3.73 39.69
N ARG A 352 23.02 2.58 39.46
CA ARG A 352 24.16 2.43 38.54
C ARG A 352 23.77 2.28 37.08
N ALA A 353 22.47 2.15 36.77
CA ALA A 353 21.98 2.08 35.41
C ALA A 353 21.98 3.46 34.72
N PRO A 354 22.27 3.53 33.40
CA PRO A 354 22.15 4.77 32.61
C PRO A 354 20.78 5.46 32.77
N ASP A 355 20.79 6.79 32.90
CA ASP A 355 19.58 7.59 33.20
C ASP A 355 18.48 7.46 32.12
N ASP A 356 18.85 7.25 30.86
CA ASP A 356 17.95 7.01 29.73
C ASP A 356 17.20 5.67 29.84
N LEU A 357 17.82 4.67 30.45
CA LEU A 357 17.20 3.38 30.76
C LEU A 357 16.34 3.46 32.03
N ARG A 358 16.74 4.25 33.05
CA ARG A 358 15.92 4.50 34.27
C ARG A 358 14.66 5.32 33.99
N THR A 359 14.74 6.28 33.07
CA THR A 359 13.63 7.20 32.78
C THR A 359 12.63 6.68 31.74
N GLY A 360 12.97 5.62 30.98
CA GLY A 360 12.08 5.00 29.99
C GLY A 360 10.75 4.48 30.56
N GLY A 361 10.70 4.11 31.84
CA GLY A 361 9.47 3.72 32.55
C GLY A 361 8.63 4.90 33.07
N THR A 362 9.12 6.13 33.01
CA THR A 362 8.46 7.32 33.59
C THR A 362 8.42 8.56 32.68
N ALA A 363 9.02 8.50 31.48
CA ALA A 363 9.14 9.62 30.55
C ALA A 363 7.87 9.90 29.71
N GLY A 364 6.69 9.71 30.30
CA GLY A 364 5.42 10.25 29.78
C GLY A 364 4.97 11.55 30.44
N SER A 365 5.55 11.97 31.59
CA SER A 365 4.91 12.98 32.46
C SER A 365 5.76 14.22 32.81
N ARG A 366 6.83 14.56 32.07
CA ARG A 366 7.62 15.76 32.42
C ARG A 366 8.00 16.66 31.24
N ARG A 367 7.12 17.59 30.91
CA ARG A 367 7.51 18.97 30.54
C ARG A 367 6.88 19.95 31.52
N GLY A 368 7.72 20.58 32.35
CA GLY A 368 7.33 21.67 33.25
C GLY A 368 8.11 21.63 34.56
N ARG A 369 9.24 22.35 34.62
CA ARG A 369 9.95 22.59 35.88
C ARG A 369 9.04 23.36 36.84
N GLN A 370 8.78 22.84 38.04
CA GLN A 370 8.68 23.64 39.28
C GLN A 370 8.81 22.76 40.55
N LYS A 371 9.92 23.01 41.27
CA LYS A 371 10.30 22.74 42.69
C LYS A 371 10.11 21.34 43.32
N PRO A 372 11.04 20.92 44.22
CA PRO A 372 11.04 19.59 44.80
C PRO A 372 9.97 19.49 45.90
N LEU A 373 9.02 18.59 45.72
CA LEU A 373 8.16 18.12 46.80
C LEU A 373 8.81 16.89 47.42
N THR A 374 9.08 17.00 48.71
CA THR A 374 9.58 15.94 49.58
C THR A 374 8.66 14.72 49.56
N ALA A 375 9.28 13.56 49.74
CA ALA A 375 8.66 12.25 49.75
C ALA A 375 7.39 12.18 50.62
N ARG A 376 6.29 11.70 50.03
CA ARG A 376 5.25 11.00 50.77
C ARG A 376 4.58 9.96 49.87
N ASN A 377 4.64 8.72 50.35
CA ASN A 377 4.03 7.50 49.83
C ASN A 377 2.70 7.72 49.07
N GLY A 378 2.61 7.16 47.86
CA GLY A 378 1.37 7.07 47.10
C GLY A 378 1.63 6.76 45.63
N ARG A 379 1.11 5.62 45.16
CA ARG A 379 1.20 5.08 43.79
C ARG A 379 1.00 6.16 42.70
N PRO A 380 1.79 6.20 41.60
CA PRO A 380 1.48 7.04 40.45
C PRO A 380 0.16 6.58 39.80
N GLY A 381 -0.68 7.56 39.45
CA GLY A 381 -2.10 7.34 39.18
C GLY A 381 -2.42 6.84 37.77
N LEU A 382 -3.16 5.72 37.74
CA LEU A 382 -3.96 5.17 36.63
C LEU A 382 -4.80 6.22 35.85
N SER A 383 -4.96 7.44 36.36
CA SER A 383 -5.76 8.51 35.74
C SER A 383 -5.05 9.27 34.62
N GLU A 384 -3.71 9.33 34.58
CA GLU A 384 -2.97 9.90 33.45
C GLU A 384 -2.88 8.91 32.28
N LEU A 385 -2.72 7.62 32.59
CA LEU A 385 -2.75 6.51 31.63
C LEU A 385 -4.11 6.38 30.94
N ARG A 386 -5.22 6.50 31.68
CA ARG A 386 -6.58 6.59 31.12
C ARG A 386 -6.79 7.77 30.15
N ARG A 387 -6.04 8.88 30.27
CA ARG A 387 -6.09 9.98 29.28
C ARG A 387 -5.28 9.67 28.03
N GLY A 388 -4.13 8.99 28.19
CA GLY A 388 -3.34 8.46 27.09
C GLY A 388 -4.09 7.40 26.26
N ILE A 389 -4.87 6.53 26.91
CA ILE A 389 -5.74 5.53 26.25
C ILE A 389 -6.83 6.22 25.42
N ARG A 390 -7.45 7.29 25.95
CA ARG A 390 -8.45 8.07 25.20
C ARG A 390 -7.84 8.72 23.95
N PHE A 391 -6.61 9.24 24.08
CA PHE A 391 -5.83 9.78 22.96
C PHE A 391 -5.42 8.72 21.93
N ARG A 392 -5.09 7.49 22.35
CA ARG A 392 -4.81 6.37 21.43
C ARG A 392 -6.06 5.89 20.71
N ARG A 393 -7.22 5.86 21.37
CA ARG A 393 -8.50 5.57 20.71
C ARG A 393 -8.82 6.63 19.66
N ASP A 394 -8.49 7.90 19.91
CA ASP A 394 -8.64 8.99 18.95
C ASP A 394 -7.59 8.92 17.80
N LEU A 395 -6.36 8.44 18.07
CA LEU A 395 -5.31 8.25 17.06
C LEU A 395 -5.58 7.02 16.16
N LEU A 396 -6.02 5.90 16.75
CA LEU A 396 -6.51 4.73 16.03
C LEU A 396 -7.76 5.09 15.23
N PHE A 397 -8.66 5.90 15.79
CA PHE A 397 -9.78 6.47 15.03
C PHE A 397 -9.29 7.35 13.89
N CYS A 398 -8.25 8.18 14.06
CA CYS A 398 -7.67 8.97 12.97
C CYS A 398 -6.98 8.12 11.90
N LEU A 399 -6.20 7.08 12.28
CA LEU A 399 -5.56 6.16 11.33
C LEU A 399 -6.61 5.33 10.59
N TRP A 400 -7.62 4.82 11.30
CA TRP A 400 -8.81 4.20 10.72
C TRP A 400 -9.57 5.15 9.79
N HIS A 401 -9.70 6.45 10.14
CA HIS A 401 -10.36 7.42 9.27
C HIS A 401 -9.54 7.79 8.04
N VAL A 402 -8.20 7.82 8.17
CA VAL A 402 -7.27 8.03 7.05
C VAL A 402 -7.29 6.83 6.11
N ALA A 403 -7.28 5.60 6.63
CA ALA A 403 -7.46 4.37 5.87
C ALA A 403 -8.84 4.33 5.18
N ARG A 404 -9.90 4.74 5.89
CA ARG A 404 -11.26 4.83 5.33
C ARG A 404 -11.42 5.93 4.26
N LEU A 405 -10.72 7.06 4.39
CA LEU A 405 -10.71 8.13 3.38
C LEU A 405 -9.92 7.73 2.12
N ALA A 406 -8.91 6.86 2.28
CA ALA A 406 -8.19 6.27 1.15
C ALA A 406 -9.07 5.32 0.32
N ARG A 407 -10.14 4.75 0.92
CA ARG A 407 -11.13 3.88 0.25
C ARG A 407 -12.24 4.61 -0.53
N THR A 408 -12.22 5.94 -0.68
CA THR A 408 -13.28 6.67 -1.40
C THR A 408 -12.76 7.57 -2.52
N PRO A 409 -13.03 7.26 -3.80
CA PRO A 409 -12.83 8.21 -4.89
C PRO A 409 -13.91 9.32 -4.82
N GLY A 410 -13.50 10.59 -4.67
CA GLY A 410 -14.39 11.74 -4.93
C GLY A 410 -15.03 12.48 -3.75
N ALA A 411 -14.70 12.20 -2.48
CA ALA A 411 -15.28 12.93 -1.36
C ALA A 411 -14.60 14.31 -1.12
N GLY A 412 -15.28 15.40 -1.48
CA GLY A 412 -14.88 16.76 -1.13
C GLY A 412 -14.79 16.98 0.39
N CYS A 413 -13.76 17.71 0.84
CA CYS A 413 -13.52 18.01 2.25
C CYS A 413 -14.76 18.63 2.94
N PRO A 414 -15.23 18.08 4.08
CA PRO A 414 -16.19 18.78 4.92
C PRO A 414 -15.52 19.96 5.62
N GLU A 415 -16.07 21.15 5.43
CA GLU A 415 -15.72 22.34 6.20
C GLU A 415 -16.11 22.15 7.67
N ARG A 416 -15.10 21.92 8.53
CA ARG A 416 -15.02 22.12 9.99
C ARG A 416 -14.75 20.83 10.78
N TYR A 417 -13.48 20.67 11.18
CA TYR A 417 -13.09 19.94 12.40
C TYR A 417 -11.94 20.69 13.11
N PRO A 418 -11.77 20.47 14.43
CA PRO A 418 -10.98 21.33 15.31
C PRO A 418 -9.48 21.21 15.01
N THR A 419 -8.80 22.35 15.07
CA THR A 419 -7.35 22.46 14.89
C THR A 419 -6.58 21.58 15.86
N VAL A 420 -5.97 20.50 15.37
CA VAL A 420 -4.90 19.77 16.06
C VAL A 420 -3.56 20.42 15.65
N PRO A 421 -2.66 20.79 16.57
CA PRO A 421 -1.40 21.44 16.20
C PRO A 421 -0.48 20.51 15.41
N VAL A 422 0.11 21.04 14.33
CA VAL A 422 1.02 20.38 13.37
C VAL A 422 2.37 20.00 14.00
N GLU A 423 2.57 20.22 15.30
CA GLU A 423 3.81 19.91 16.03
C GLU A 423 4.02 18.41 16.33
N LEU A 424 3.09 17.52 15.97
CA LEU A 424 3.14 16.08 16.28
C LEU A 424 3.75 15.19 15.18
N LEU A 425 4.18 15.73 14.04
CA LEU A 425 4.76 14.97 12.93
C LEU A 425 6.28 15.10 12.74
N GLY A 426 7.00 15.75 13.66
CA GLY A 426 8.47 15.67 13.69
C GLY A 426 9.21 16.14 12.44
N LEU A 427 8.61 17.01 11.61
CA LEU A 427 9.32 17.67 10.52
C LEU A 427 10.08 18.89 11.08
N HIS A 428 11.40 18.88 10.93
CA HIS A 428 12.28 19.97 11.37
C HIS A 428 11.84 21.33 10.82
N SER A 429 11.65 22.28 11.72
CA SER A 429 11.36 23.68 11.45
C SER A 429 12.60 24.40 10.91
N GLY A 430 12.61 24.68 9.61
CA GLY A 430 13.52 25.62 8.98
C GLY A 430 12.79 26.40 7.89
N CYS A 431 12.78 27.73 8.00
CA CYS A 431 12.12 28.70 7.10
C CYS A 431 10.61 28.84 7.22
N CYS A 432 10.12 29.55 8.25
CA CYS A 432 8.90 30.37 8.15
C CYS A 432 8.81 31.46 9.24
N ASP A 433 9.91 32.12 9.58
CA ASP A 433 9.86 33.38 10.33
C ASP A 433 9.77 34.55 9.35
N SER A 434 8.57 34.79 8.80
CA SER A 434 8.15 36.12 8.30
C SER A 434 6.76 36.09 7.66
N PHE A 435 5.68 35.92 8.42
CA PHE A 435 4.38 36.47 8.01
C PHE A 435 3.52 36.85 9.23
N ARG A 436 3.27 38.15 9.41
CA ARG A 436 2.34 38.69 10.42
C ARG A 436 0.88 38.40 10.03
N PRO A 437 -0.05 38.28 11.00
CA PRO A 437 -1.42 37.86 10.75
C PRO A 437 -2.28 39.03 10.25
N GLY A 438 -2.64 39.01 8.96
CA GLY A 438 -3.51 40.03 8.36
C GLY A 438 -4.01 39.79 6.92
N ALA A 439 -3.78 38.61 6.32
CA ALA A 439 -4.05 38.37 4.90
C ALA A 439 -5.00 37.19 4.61
N LYS A 440 -6.09 37.03 5.37
CA LYS A 440 -7.10 35.97 5.12
C LYS A 440 -8.04 36.27 3.93
N SER A 441 -7.98 37.46 3.33
CA SER A 441 -8.91 37.87 2.25
C SER A 441 -8.33 37.90 0.83
N SER A 442 -7.00 37.73 0.66
CA SER A 442 -6.36 37.73 -0.68
C SER A 442 -6.08 36.31 -1.22
N LEU A 443 -5.92 35.31 -0.35
CA LEU A 443 -5.72 33.91 -0.74
C LEU A 443 -6.99 33.29 -1.35
N PHE A 444 -8.17 33.61 -0.80
CA PHE A 444 -9.46 33.15 -1.32
C PHE A 444 -9.78 33.66 -2.72
N ARG A 445 -9.29 34.85 -3.09
CA ARG A 445 -9.46 35.40 -4.45
C ARG A 445 -8.47 34.81 -5.46
N ARG A 446 -7.32 34.29 -5.02
CA ARG A 446 -6.36 33.58 -5.89
C ARG A 446 -6.72 32.11 -6.08
N LEU A 447 -7.24 31.44 -5.04
CA LEU A 447 -7.74 30.05 -5.15
C LEU A 447 -8.98 29.91 -6.05
N LYS A 448 -9.84 30.94 -6.12
CA LYS A 448 -10.99 30.93 -7.04
C LYS A 448 -10.61 31.16 -8.51
N ARG A 449 -9.42 31.73 -8.81
CA ARG A 449 -8.89 31.82 -10.18
C ARG A 449 -8.12 30.55 -10.58
N ALA A 450 -7.39 29.92 -9.66
CA ALA A 450 -6.73 28.65 -9.91
C ALA A 450 -7.71 27.50 -10.23
N ARG A 451 -8.94 27.54 -9.71
CA ARG A 451 -9.98 26.55 -10.02
C ARG A 451 -10.61 26.72 -11.41
N SER A 452 -10.41 27.86 -12.07
CA SER A 452 -10.83 28.10 -13.46
C SER A 452 -9.76 27.67 -14.47
N ASP A 453 -8.49 27.66 -14.05
CA ASP A 453 -7.36 27.21 -14.87
C ASP A 453 -7.02 25.71 -14.66
N SER A 454 -7.45 25.10 -13.55
CA SER A 454 -7.20 23.67 -13.26
C SER A 454 -8.11 22.69 -14.03
N THR A 455 -9.17 23.17 -14.68
CA THR A 455 -9.97 22.37 -15.63
C THR A 455 -9.34 22.27 -17.02
N ALA A 456 -8.12 22.79 -17.21
CA ALA A 456 -7.38 22.74 -18.47
C ALA A 456 -6.04 21.98 -18.39
N VAL A 457 -5.75 21.24 -17.30
CA VAL A 457 -4.45 20.55 -17.10
C VAL A 457 -4.56 19.02 -16.95
N HIS A 458 -5.72 18.43 -17.28
CA HIS A 458 -5.84 16.98 -17.46
C HIS A 458 -6.17 16.62 -18.91
N THR A 459 -5.26 17.04 -19.80
CA THR A 459 -4.96 16.39 -21.07
C THR A 459 -3.48 16.64 -21.33
N HIS A 460 -2.61 15.72 -20.91
CA HIS A 460 -1.28 15.58 -21.50
C HIS A 460 -1.22 14.16 -22.05
N ASN A 461 -1.48 14.07 -23.34
CA ASN A 461 -1.26 12.91 -24.18
C ASN A 461 0.19 12.45 -24.02
N ASN A 462 0.38 11.16 -23.77
CA ASN A 462 1.64 10.49 -24.04
C ASN A 462 1.80 10.39 -25.57
N HIS A 463 2.54 11.31 -26.18
CA HIS A 463 3.13 11.06 -27.49
C HIS A 463 4.37 10.18 -27.30
N TYR A 464 4.28 8.92 -27.74
CA TYR A 464 5.44 8.13 -28.10
C TYR A 464 6.05 8.72 -29.38
N GLU A 465 7.19 9.41 -29.25
CA GLU A 465 8.04 9.71 -30.41
C GLU A 465 8.87 8.47 -30.75
N THR A 466 8.56 7.88 -31.90
CA THR A 466 9.37 6.89 -32.59
C THR A 466 10.68 7.51 -33.08
N GLY A 467 11.78 7.16 -32.41
CA GLY A 467 13.13 7.53 -32.83
C GLY A 467 13.57 6.73 -34.06
N VAL A 468 13.55 7.37 -35.22
CA VAL A 468 14.16 6.92 -36.47
C VAL A 468 15.68 6.76 -36.28
N PHE A 469 16.19 5.56 -36.54
CA PHE A 469 17.62 5.28 -36.71
C PHE A 469 18.14 6.03 -37.94
N ASP A 470 19.01 7.02 -37.72
CA ASP A 470 19.83 7.58 -38.79
C ASP A 470 21.30 7.20 -38.61
N SER A 471 21.82 6.61 -39.68
CA SER A 471 23.11 5.98 -39.86
C SER A 471 24.31 6.92 -39.73
N GLU A 472 25.41 6.38 -39.20
CA GLU A 472 26.73 7.00 -39.13
C GLU A 472 27.20 7.59 -40.47
N GLY A 473 27.62 8.86 -40.43
CA GLY A 473 28.41 9.55 -41.46
C GLY A 473 29.71 10.11 -40.88
N PRO A 474 30.78 10.27 -41.69
CA PRO A 474 32.15 10.05 -41.22
C PRO A 474 32.82 11.25 -40.57
N LYS A 475 33.73 10.92 -39.65
CA LYS A 475 34.71 11.81 -39.01
C LYS A 475 35.51 12.62 -40.03
N ARG A 476 35.68 13.91 -39.76
CA ARG A 476 36.84 14.69 -40.23
C ARG A 476 37.52 15.41 -39.07
N SER A 477 38.83 15.30 -39.12
CA SER A 477 39.83 15.88 -38.25
C SER A 477 40.02 17.37 -38.51
N ASP A 478 40.82 17.98 -37.64
CA ASP A 478 41.49 19.27 -37.73
C ASP A 478 40.69 20.37 -37.01
N GLY A 479 41.09 20.94 -35.87
CA GLY A 479 42.45 21.13 -35.35
C GLY A 479 42.82 22.60 -35.40
N THR A 480 42.17 23.47 -34.63
CA THR A 480 42.76 24.73 -34.10
C THR A 480 41.82 25.38 -33.07
N PRO A 481 42.36 25.97 -31.97
CA PRO A 481 41.54 26.57 -30.92
C PRO A 481 41.38 28.08 -31.11
N LEU A 482 40.20 28.59 -30.74
CA LEU A 482 40.02 29.68 -29.76
C LEU A 482 38.61 29.64 -29.19
#